data_AF-A0AAU4WUD8-F1
#
_entry.id   AF-A0AAU4WUD8-F1
#
_cell.length_a   1.000
_cell.length_b   1.000
_cell.length_c   1.000
_cell.angle_alpha   90.00
_cell.angle_beta   90.00
_cell.angle_gamma   90.00
#
_symmetry.space_group_name_H-M   'P 1'
#
loop_
_entity.id
_entity.type
_entity.pdbx_description
1 polymer ?
#
loop_
_entity_poly.entity_id
_entity_poly.type
_entity_poly.pdbx_seq_one_letter_code
_entity_poly.pdbx_strand_id
1 'polypeptide(L)' 'MRRLSSPHPGTTGGFSLVGFPGPMPDVVLLENLIGASYVEAVDEVQIYADAFERVVASALSSDNSLALIARRMEEGTRT' A
#
# COMPACT_ATOMS: atom_id res chain seq x y z
N MET A 1 -10.44 9.62 -27.79
CA MET A 1 -10.81 8.82 -26.61
C MET A 1 -9.64 8.85 -25.63
N ARG A 2 -9.69 9.65 -24.55
CA ARG A 2 -8.62 9.72 -23.54
C ARG A 2 -8.74 8.50 -22.63
N ARG A 3 -7.80 7.56 -22.68
CA ARG A 3 -7.70 6.50 -21.67
C ARG A 3 -7.27 7.17 -20.37
N LEU A 4 -8.20 7.33 -19.43
CA LEU A 4 -7.82 7.54 -18.04
C LEU A 4 -7.16 6.24 -17.59
N SER A 5 -5.90 6.30 -17.17
CA SER A 5 -5.27 5.19 -16.46
C SER A 5 -6.17 4.85 -15.27
N SER A 6 -6.40 3.55 -15.02
CA SER A 6 -7.12 3.14 -13.81
C SER A 6 -6.44 3.79 -12.59
N PRO A 7 -7.20 4.36 -11.63
CA PRO A 7 -6.63 4.90 -10.40
C PRO A 7 -5.72 3.86 -9.74
N HIS A 8 -4.56 4.31 -9.28
CA HIS A 8 -3.61 3.44 -8.58
C HIS A 8 -4.27 2.93 -7.28
N PRO A 9 -4.17 1.64 -6.92
CA PRO A 9 -4.89 1.07 -5.76
C PRO A 9 -4.59 1.79 -4.43
N GLY A 10 -3.41 2.40 -4.30
CA GLY A 10 -3.01 3.20 -3.14
C GLY A 10 -3.68 4.57 -2.99
N THR A 11 -4.64 4.96 -3.84
CA THR A 11 -5.34 6.25 -3.71
C THR A 11 -6.56 6.22 -2.78
N THR A 12 -6.85 5.08 -2.16
CA THR A 12 -8.10 4.85 -1.39
C THR A 12 -8.07 5.44 0.02
N GLY A 13 -6.89 5.86 0.51
CA GLY A 13 -6.68 6.39 1.87
C GLY A 13 -5.64 5.58 2.64
N GLY A 14 -5.08 6.18 3.68
CA GLY A 14 -4.08 5.53 4.54
C GLY A 14 -4.73 4.69 5.64
N PHE A 15 -4.09 3.58 5.99
CA PHE A 15 -4.40 2.73 7.14
C PHE A 15 -3.14 1.98 7.57
N SER A 16 -3.12 1.46 8.81
CA SER A 16 -2.05 0.59 9.29
C SER A 16 -2.62 -0.79 9.61
N LEU A 17 -2.13 -1.83 8.92
CA LEU A 17 -2.45 -3.23 9.20
C LEU A 17 -1.39 -3.80 10.16
N VAL A 18 -1.83 -4.26 11.32
CA VAL A 18 -0.95 -4.81 12.37
C VAL A 18 -1.24 -6.29 12.53
N GLY A 19 -0.25 -7.11 12.20
CA GLY A 19 -0.31 -8.57 12.36
C GLY A 19 0.19 -9.01 13.74
N PHE A 20 -0.50 -9.93 14.39
CA PHE A 20 -0.08 -10.50 15.67
C PHE A 20 0.19 -12.01 15.56
N PRO A 21 1.22 -12.53 16.25
CA PRO A 21 1.31 -13.97 16.44
C PRO A 21 0.11 -14.44 17.28
N GLY A 22 -0.49 -15.57 16.89
CA GLY A 22 -1.72 -16.07 17.52
C GLY A 22 -1.62 -16.22 19.05
N PRO A 23 -2.75 -16.18 19.79
CA PRO A 23 -4.14 -16.24 19.32
C PRO A 23 -4.79 -14.87 19.02
N MET A 24 -4.02 -13.78 19.08
CA MET A 24 -4.54 -12.44 18.87
C MET A 24 -4.89 -12.22 17.39
N PRO A 25 -6.09 -11.71 17.05
CA PRO A 25 -6.42 -11.36 15.68
C PRO A 25 -5.63 -10.13 15.23
N ASP A 26 -5.36 -10.07 13.93
CA ASP A 26 -4.82 -8.86 13.29
C ASP A 26 -5.81 -7.70 13.43
N VAL A 27 -5.29 -6.47 13.44
CA VAL A 27 -6.12 -5.26 13.54
C VAL A 27 -5.74 -4.23 12.50
N VAL A 28 -6.71 -3.41 12.11
CA VAL A 28 -6.45 -2.22 11.30
C VAL A 28 -6.64 -0.97 12.14
N LEU A 29 -5.63 -0.11 12.15
CA LEU A 29 -5.70 1.21 12.74
C LEU A 29 -6.10 2.24 11.68
N LEU A 30 -7.21 2.94 11.94
CA LEU A 30 -7.68 4.07 11.16
C LEU A 30 -7.48 5.35 11.96
N GLU A 31 -6.47 6.12 11.58
CA GLU A 31 -6.16 7.41 12.22
C GLU A 31 -6.90 8.56 11.55
N ASN A 32 -7.41 9.47 12.38
CA ASN A 32 -8.04 10.71 11.98
C ASN A 32 -7.43 11.87 12.79
N LEU A 33 -7.72 13.11 12.39
CA LEU A 33 -7.14 14.32 12.99
C LEU A 33 -7.28 14.40 14.52
N ILE A 34 -8.35 13.82 15.07
CA ILE A 34 -8.72 13.94 16.49
C ILE A 34 -8.82 12.59 17.22
N GLY A 35 -8.34 11.49 16.62
CA GLY A 35 -8.40 10.18 17.25
C GLY A 35 -8.15 9.02 16.30
N ALA A 36 -8.38 7.81 16.78
CA ALA A 36 -8.22 6.61 15.99
C ALA A 36 -9.29 5.57 16.32
N SER A 37 -9.53 4.68 15.36
CA SER A 37 -10.43 3.52 15.50
C SER A 37 -9.67 2.25 15.12
N TYR A 38 -10.03 1.15 15.77
CA TYR A 38 -9.49 -0.18 15.50
C TYR A 38 -10.58 -1.03 14.85
N VAL A 39 -10.23 -1.69 13.76
CA VAL A 39 -11.04 -2.73 13.12
C VAL A 39 -10.47 -4.08 13.55
N GLU A 40 -11.28 -4.88 14.21
CA GLU A 40 -10.89 -6.17 14.80
C GLU A 40 -11.69 -7.35 14.23
N ALA A 41 -12.81 -7.08 13.54
CA ALA A 41 -13.61 -8.11 12.91
C ALA A 41 -12.81 -8.73 11.75
N VAL A 42 -12.63 -10.04 11.78
CA VAL A 42 -11.73 -10.76 10.86
C VAL A 42 -12.08 -10.50 9.40
N ASP A 43 -13.38 -10.53 9.06
CA ASP A 43 -13.88 -10.26 7.71
C ASP A 43 -13.65 -8.81 7.27
N GLU A 44 -13.79 -7.84 8.18
CA GLU A 44 -13.48 -6.45 7.90
C GLU A 44 -11.97 -6.22 7.72
N VAL A 45 -11.12 -6.83 8.56
CA VAL A 45 -9.65 -6.77 8.43
C VAL A 45 -9.18 -7.34 7.09
N GLN A 46 -9.81 -8.43 6.61
CA GLN A 46 -9.46 -9.01 5.30
C GLN A 46 -9.69 -8.03 4.14
N ILE A 47 -10.68 -7.14 4.22
CA ILE A 47 -10.92 -6.12 3.17
C ILE A 47 -9.70 -5.18 3.03
N TYR A 48 -9.11 -4.79 4.16
CA TYR A 48 -7.91 -3.94 4.18
C TYR A 48 -6.66 -4.72 3.75
N ALA A 49 -6.53 -5.98 4.17
CA ALA A 49 -5.45 -6.87 3.72
C ALA A 49 -5.47 -7.02 2.19
N ASP A 50 -6.63 -7.28 1.60
CA ASP A 50 -6.80 -7.37 0.14
C ASP A 50 -6.45 -6.04 -0.56
N ALA A 51 -6.78 -4.91 0.06
CA ALA A 51 -6.42 -3.59 -0.48
C ALA A 51 -4.90 -3.37 -0.46
N PHE A 52 -4.23 -3.78 0.61
CA PHE A 52 -2.77 -3.75 0.70
C PHE A 52 -2.13 -4.65 -0.35
N GLU A 53 -2.61 -5.89 -0.51
CA GLU A 53 -2.11 -6.83 -1.51
C GLU A 53 -2.25 -6.31 -2.94
N ARG A 54 -3.34 -5.60 -3.26
CA ARG A 54 -3.48 -4.93 -4.57
C ARG A 54 -2.41 -3.87 -4.81
N VAL A 55 -1.99 -3.14 -3.77
CA VAL A 55 -0.88 -2.17 -3.87
C VAL A 55 0.43 -2.90 -4.13
N VAL A 56 0.72 -3.93 -3.34
CA VAL A 56 1.93 -4.76 -3.48
C VAL A 56 2.01 -5.38 -4.87
N ALA A 57 0.92 -5.96 -5.37
CA ALA A 57 0.84 -6.58 -6.69
C ALA A 57 1.05 -5.58 -7.85
N SER A 58 0.79 -4.29 -7.62
CA SER A 58 1.03 -3.22 -8.61
C SER A 58 2.44 -2.64 -8.56
N ALA A 59 3.20 -2.93 -7.50
CA ALA A 59 4.55 -2.41 -7.31
C ALA A 59 5.57 -3.13 -8.19
N LEU A 60 6.61 -2.40 -8.59
CA LEU A 60 7.80 -3.03 -9.17
C LEU A 60 8.50 -3.89 -8.11
N SER A 61 9.13 -4.99 -8.53
CA SER A 61 10.05 -5.72 -7.67
C SER A 61 11.19 -4.80 -7.20
N SER A 62 11.89 -5.19 -6.12
CA SER A 62 13.08 -4.49 -5.62
C SER A 62 14.11 -4.27 -6.72
N ASP A 63 14.42 -5.32 -7.48
CA ASP A 63 15.46 -5.30 -8.52
C ASP A 63 15.07 -4.37 -9.68
N ASN A 64 13.80 -4.43 -10.11
CA ASN A 64 13.30 -3.54 -11.15
C ASN A 64 13.22 -2.09 -10.68
N SER A 65 12.90 -1.87 -9.40
CA SER A 65 12.92 -0.54 -8.78
C SER A 65 14.33 0.03 -8.73
N LEU A 66 15.32 -0.78 -8.32
CA LEU A 66 16.74 -0.39 -8.31
C LEU A 66 17.24 -0.07 -9.72
N ALA A 67 16.93 -0.90 -10.70
CA ALA A 67 17.30 -0.67 -12.10
C ALA A 67 16.67 0.63 -12.64
N LEU A 68 15.40 0.89 -12.31
CA LEU A 68 14.72 2.13 -12.69
C LEU A 68 15.40 3.35 -12.05
N ILE A 69 15.72 3.30 -10.76
CA ILE A 69 16.41 4.39 -10.05
C ILE A 69 17.78 4.64 -10.66
N ALA A 70 18.59 3.60 -10.86
CA ALA A 70 19.92 3.72 -11.48
C ALA A 70 19.85 4.39 -12.86
N ARG A 71 18.92 3.95 -13.71
CA ARG A 71 18.70 4.56 -15.03
C ARG A 71 18.35 6.05 -14.92
N ARG A 72 17.48 6.43 -13.98
CA ARG A 72 17.09 7.83 -13.78
C ARG A 72 18.23 8.69 -13.24
N MET A 73 19.11 8.13 -12.41
CA MET A 73 20.31 8.82 -11.92
C MET A 73 21.29 9.10 -13.06
N GLU A 74 21.51 8.15 -13.96
CA GLU A 74 22.35 8.33 -15.16
C GLU A 74 21.77 9.40 -16.10
N GLU A 75 20.45 9.38 -16.32
CA GLU A 75 19.74 10.40 -17.11
C GLU A 75 19.90 11.81 -16.51
N GLY A 76 19.73 11.96 -15.20
CA GLY A 76 19.81 13.24 -14.50
C GLY A 76 21.23 13.79 -14.33
N THR A 77 22.26 12.94 -14.41
CA THR A 77 23.67 13.38 -14.39
C THR A 77 24.14 13.89 -15.76
N ARG A 78 23.34 13.67 -16.82
CA ARG A 78 23.66 14.04 -18.21
C ARG A 78 23.07 15.39 -18.66
N THR A 79 22.43 16.12 -17.73
CA THR A 79 21.93 17.49 -17.90
C THR A 79 22.70 18.44 -17.00
#